data_AF-A0A855X833-F1
#
_entry.id   AF-A0A855X833-F1
#
_cell.length_a   1.000
_cell.length_b   1.000
_cell.length_c   1.000
_cell.angle_alpha   90.00
_cell.angle_beta   90.00
_cell.angle_gamma   90.00
#
_symmetry.space_group_name_H-M   'P 1'
#
loop_
_entity.id
_entity.type
_entity.pdbx_description
1 polymer ?
#
loop_
_entity_poly.entity_id
_entity_poly.type
_entity_poly.pdbx_seq_one_letter_code
_entity_poly.pdbx_strand_id
1 'polypeptide(L)'
;MNGAPSRDSDGQISFSQELARKATHMGALVIPGGYFLLGLSKGEALAIMIPITLAMVLIDISRLRHWSLWEKIGRPVIGRMIRQHEQNGDFTGATYILASSCFTIGLYAKPIAIAALAFIIVGDSFAAIIGRRYGRHRFGRKSVEGSTACLVGTLLVAALGPLFGLEF
;
A
#
# COMPACT_ATOMS: atom_id res chain seq x y z
N MET A 1 44.90 -0.69 8.57
CA MET A 1 44.33 -0.72 7.19
C MET A 1 42.85 -0.42 7.34
N ASN A 2 42.46 0.77 6.87
CA ASN A 2 41.19 1.42 7.16
C ASN A 2 40.02 0.65 6.56
N GLY A 3 39.04 0.31 7.40
CA GLY A 3 37.76 -0.25 7.01
C GLY A 3 37.03 0.74 6.11
N ALA A 4 36.66 0.29 4.91
CA ALA A 4 35.73 1.01 4.06
C ALA A 4 34.39 1.14 4.82
N PRO A 5 33.79 2.34 4.92
CA PRO A 5 32.49 2.48 5.54
C PRO A 5 31.45 1.77 4.68
N SER A 6 30.81 0.75 5.25
CA SER A 6 29.64 0.10 4.67
C SER A 6 28.53 1.14 4.49
N ARG A 7 28.16 1.44 3.24
CA ARG A 7 27.13 2.42 2.82
C ARG A 7 25.69 1.97 3.14
N ASP A 8 25.46 1.41 4.31
CA ASP A 8 24.13 0.96 4.79
C ASP A 8 23.61 1.81 5.96
N SER A 9 24.17 2.99 6.20
CA SER A 9 23.76 3.92 7.27
C SER A 9 22.96 5.11 6.73
N ASP A 10 21.88 4.82 6.01
CA ASP A 10 21.02 5.87 5.41
C ASP A 10 19.55 5.64 5.78
N GLY A 11 19.18 5.71 7.07
CA GLY A 11 17.80 5.90 7.54
C GLY A 11 16.73 4.91 7.02
N GLN A 12 17.14 3.79 6.43
CA GLN A 12 16.26 2.86 5.74
C GLN A 12 15.66 1.88 6.73
N ILE A 13 14.34 1.76 6.70
CA ILE A 13 13.60 0.79 7.53
C ILE A 13 14.12 -0.64 7.34
N SER A 14 14.13 -1.42 8.43
CA SER A 14 14.60 -2.80 8.42
C SER A 14 13.81 -3.64 7.40
N PHE A 15 14.45 -4.67 6.84
CA PHE A 15 13.79 -5.57 5.89
C PHE A 15 12.54 -6.22 6.50
N SER A 16 12.60 -6.64 7.78
CA SER A 16 11.44 -7.22 8.49
C SER A 16 10.29 -6.22 8.66
N GLN A 17 10.59 -4.95 8.85
CA GLN A 17 9.58 -3.89 8.92
C GLN A 17 8.95 -3.61 7.55
N GLU A 18 9.75 -3.63 6.48
CA GLU A 18 9.22 -3.51 5.12
C GLU A 18 8.34 -4.71 4.75
N LEU A 19 8.72 -5.93 5.15
CA LEU A 19 7.91 -7.12 4.97
C LEU A 19 6.60 -7.05 5.75
N ALA A 20 6.64 -6.67 7.04
CA ALA A 20 5.44 -6.49 7.85
C ALA A 20 4.49 -5.44 7.26
N ARG A 21 5.04 -4.35 6.72
CA ARG A 21 4.28 -3.31 6.02
C ARG A 21 3.69 -3.80 4.72
N LYS A 22 4.44 -4.60 3.96
CA LYS A 22 3.92 -5.20 2.73
C LYS A 22 2.84 -6.23 3.02
N ALA A 23 2.91 -6.94 4.15
CA ALA A 23 1.84 -7.81 4.61
C ALA A 23 0.55 -7.03 4.90
N THR A 24 0.62 -5.87 5.58
CA THR A 24 -0.55 -5.01 5.74
C THR A 24 -1.01 -4.39 4.43
N HIS A 25 -0.09 -4.06 3.53
CA HIS A 25 -0.43 -3.59 2.18
C HIS A 25 -1.15 -4.67 1.37
N MET A 26 -0.73 -5.93 1.47
CA MET A 26 -1.44 -7.06 0.88
C MET A 26 -2.82 -7.26 1.51
N GLY A 27 -3.00 -6.91 2.79
CA GLY A 27 -4.33 -6.81 3.40
C GLY A 27 -5.28 -5.87 2.65
N ALA A 28 -4.77 -4.86 1.94
CA ALA A 28 -5.60 -3.99 1.12
C ALA A 28 -6.22 -4.69 -0.11
N LEU A 29 -5.77 -5.90 -0.48
CA LEU A 29 -6.45 -6.73 -1.50
C LEU A 29 -7.88 -7.11 -1.08
N VAL A 30 -8.20 -7.02 0.21
CA VAL A 30 -9.56 -7.17 0.71
C VAL A 30 -10.51 -6.12 0.09
N ILE A 31 -10.01 -4.94 -0.31
CA ILE A 31 -10.83 -3.90 -0.93
C ILE A 31 -11.33 -4.34 -2.33
N PRO A 32 -10.46 -4.59 -3.33
CA PRO A 32 -10.92 -5.09 -4.63
C PRO A 32 -11.56 -6.48 -4.53
N GLY A 33 -11.05 -7.36 -3.66
CA GLY A 33 -11.61 -8.69 -3.44
C GLY A 33 -13.02 -8.66 -2.84
N GLY A 34 -13.25 -7.82 -1.83
CA GLY A 34 -14.58 -7.62 -1.24
C GLY A 34 -15.54 -6.96 -2.22
N TYR A 35 -15.09 -5.97 -2.98
CA TYR A 35 -15.90 -5.33 -4.02
C TYR A 35 -16.37 -6.33 -5.10
N PHE A 36 -15.51 -7.28 -5.44
CA PHE A 36 -15.81 -8.37 -6.36
C PHE A 36 -16.74 -9.42 -5.72
N LEU A 37 -16.30 -10.08 -4.64
CA LEU A 37 -16.94 -11.26 -4.05
C LEU A 37 -18.30 -10.96 -3.43
N LEU A 38 -18.48 -9.78 -2.83
CA LEU A 38 -19.76 -9.37 -2.24
C LEU A 38 -20.73 -8.81 -3.28
N GLY A 39 -20.33 -8.71 -4.55
CA GLY A 39 -21.20 -8.23 -5.61
C GLY A 39 -21.63 -6.76 -5.48
N LEU A 40 -20.98 -5.99 -4.59
CA LEU A 40 -21.42 -4.62 -4.26
C LEU A 40 -21.53 -3.75 -5.51
N SER A 41 -22.53 -2.87 -5.51
CA SER A 41 -22.62 -1.76 -6.44
C SER A 41 -21.57 -0.70 -6.14
N LYS A 42 -21.31 0.20 -7.11
CA LYS A 42 -20.41 1.35 -6.92
C LYS A 42 -20.83 2.19 -5.70
N GLY A 43 -22.14 2.42 -5.55
CA GLY A 43 -22.70 3.20 -4.44
C GLY A 43 -22.44 2.55 -3.08
N GLU A 44 -22.68 1.25 -2.95
CA GLU A 44 -22.44 0.51 -1.71
C GLU A 44 -20.96 0.44 -1.35
N ALA A 45 -20.10 0.17 -2.33
CA ALA A 45 -18.65 0.14 -2.11
C ALA A 45 -18.13 1.50 -1.61
N LEU A 46 -18.60 2.61 -2.20
CA LEU A 46 -18.25 3.96 -1.76
C LEU A 46 -18.86 4.30 -0.40
N ALA A 47 -20.09 3.88 -0.13
CA ALA A 47 -20.76 4.10 1.16
C ALA A 47 -20.00 3.44 2.32
N ILE A 48 -19.30 2.33 2.07
CA ILE A 48 -18.42 1.67 3.05
C ILE A 48 -17.04 2.33 3.08
N MET A 49 -16.44 2.58 1.92
CA MET A 49 -15.05 3.06 1.81
C MET A 49 -14.87 4.51 2.27
N ILE A 50 -15.84 5.39 2.03
CA ILE A 50 -15.75 6.81 2.39
C ILE A 50 -15.68 6.99 3.92
N PRO A 51 -16.56 6.40 4.75
CA PRO A 51 -16.45 6.48 6.21
C PRO A 51 -15.13 5.93 6.74
N ILE A 52 -14.65 4.81 6.21
CA ILE A 52 -13.37 4.21 6.62
C ILE A 52 -12.21 5.16 6.29
N THR A 53 -12.21 5.73 5.09
CA THR A 53 -11.20 6.70 4.65
C THR A 53 -11.23 7.94 5.54
N LEU A 54 -12.42 8.49 5.83
CA LEU A 54 -12.57 9.66 6.68
C LEU A 54 -12.09 9.38 8.11
N ALA A 55 -12.42 8.22 8.67
CA ALA A 55 -11.92 7.80 9.97
C ALA A 55 -10.39 7.74 10.00
N MET A 56 -9.77 7.20 8.94
CA MET A 56 -8.30 7.13 8.85
C MET A 56 -7.67 8.53 8.72
N VAL A 57 -8.26 9.42 7.92
CA VAL A 57 -7.84 10.83 7.81
C VAL A 57 -7.95 11.53 9.17
N LEU A 58 -9.02 11.31 9.92
CA LEU A 58 -9.20 11.87 11.26
C LEU A 58 -8.14 11.36 12.24
N ILE A 59 -7.78 10.08 12.16
CA ILE A 59 -6.69 9.50 12.97
C ILE A 59 -5.36 10.16 12.61
N ASP A 60 -5.05 10.34 11.33
CA ASP A 60 -3.81 10.99 10.89
C ASP A 60 -3.76 12.47 11.29
N ILE A 61 -4.85 13.22 11.13
CA ILE A 61 -4.94 14.62 11.61
C ILE A 61 -4.76 14.66 13.14
N SER A 62 -5.44 13.77 13.86
CA SER A 62 -5.30 13.68 15.32
C SER A 62 -3.85 13.40 15.73
N ARG A 63 -3.12 12.59 14.96
CA ARG A 63 -1.71 12.31 15.20
C ARG A 63 -0.86 13.56 14.96
N LEU A 64 -1.04 14.22 13.82
CA LEU A 64 -0.29 15.42 13.45
C LEU A 64 -0.54 16.62 14.38
N ARG A 65 -1.71 16.66 15.02
CA ARG A 65 -2.10 17.71 15.98
C ARG A 65 -1.88 17.29 17.44
N HIS A 66 -1.28 16.13 17.69
CA HIS A 66 -1.05 15.57 19.03
C HIS A 66 -2.31 15.51 19.91
N TRP A 67 -3.47 15.22 19.33
CA TRP A 67 -4.74 15.12 20.06
C TRP A 67 -4.85 13.83 20.87
N SER A 68 -5.70 13.84 21.91
CA SER A 68 -5.90 12.70 22.82
C SER A 68 -6.38 11.42 22.12
N LEU A 69 -7.06 11.55 20.97
CA LEU A 69 -7.52 10.41 20.16
C LEU A 69 -6.35 9.58 19.61
N TRP A 70 -5.23 10.23 19.26
CA TRP A 70 -4.01 9.54 18.83
C TRP A 70 -3.39 8.75 19.97
N GLU A 71 -3.17 9.37 21.14
CA GLU A 71 -2.52 8.69 22.27
C GLU A 71 -3.34 7.50 22.79
N LYS A 72 -4.68 7.62 22.80
CA LYS A 72 -5.56 6.58 23.35
C LYS A 72 -5.89 5.45 22.38
N ILE A 73 -6.04 5.75 21.08
CA ILE A 73 -6.57 4.80 20.09
C ILE A 73 -5.57 4.54 18.96
N GLY A 74 -5.06 5.60 18.31
CA GLY A 74 -4.19 5.46 17.14
C GLY A 74 -2.82 4.85 17.46
N ARG A 75 -2.19 5.27 18.55
CA ARG A 75 -0.85 4.84 18.96
C ARG A 75 -0.76 3.34 19.31
N PRO A 76 -1.66 2.75 20.11
CA PRO A 76 -1.60 1.30 20.39
C PRO A 76 -1.89 0.43 19.17
N VAL A 77 -2.76 0.88 18.24
CA VAL A 77 -3.18 0.08 17.08
C VAL A 77 -2.20 0.20 15.92
N ILE A 78 -1.77 1.42 15.59
CA ILE A 78 -1.05 1.73 14.33
C ILE A 78 0.35 2.29 14.60
N GLY A 79 0.66 2.69 15.83
CA GLY A 79 1.91 3.38 16.17
C GLY A 79 3.20 2.60 15.87
N ARG A 80 3.16 1.27 15.89
CA ARG A 80 4.30 0.42 15.49
C ARG A 80 4.54 0.36 13.98
N MET A 81 3.56 0.78 13.18
CA MET A 81 3.57 0.70 11.71
C MET A 81 3.97 2.02 11.04
N ILE A 82 3.94 3.13 11.78
CA ILE A 82 4.19 4.49 11.28
C ILE A 82 5.69 4.75 11.17
N ARG A 83 6.14 5.24 10.00
CA ARG A 83 7.55 5.58 9.76
C ARG A 83 8.01 6.79 10.58
N GLN A 84 9.31 6.84 10.88
CA GLN A 84 9.94 8.02 11.49
C GLN A 84 9.75 9.30 10.67
N HIS A 85 9.59 9.20 9.34
CA HIS A 85 9.31 10.37 8.50
C HIS A 85 7.80 10.75 8.46
N GLU A 86 6.90 9.78 8.63
CA GLU A 86 5.45 10.01 8.77
C GLU A 86 5.13 10.61 10.16
N GLN A 87 6.01 10.39 11.14
CA GLN A 87 5.96 11.07 12.44
C GLN A 87 6.21 12.58 12.32
N ASN A 88 6.88 13.03 11.25
CA ASN A 88 7.32 14.42 11.08
C ASN A 88 6.38 15.29 10.21
N GLY A 89 5.18 14.82 9.88
CA GLY A 89 4.19 15.68 9.21
C GLY A 89 3.31 15.01 8.16
N ASP A 90 3.68 13.82 7.69
CA ASP A 90 3.11 13.26 6.45
C ASP A 90 2.05 12.18 6.72
N PHE A 91 1.01 12.10 5.87
CA PHE A 91 -0.06 11.10 6.02
C PHE A 91 0.48 9.66 5.91
N THR A 92 -0.20 8.70 6.54
CA THR A 92 0.20 7.30 6.43
C THR A 92 -0.08 6.72 5.06
N GLY A 93 0.72 5.72 4.66
CA GLY A 93 0.44 4.93 3.45
C GLY A 93 -0.97 4.33 3.41
N ALA A 94 -1.56 4.00 4.55
CA ALA A 94 -2.94 3.49 4.63
C ALA A 94 -3.97 4.55 4.22
N THR A 95 -3.82 5.80 4.67
CA THR A 95 -4.68 6.92 4.24
C THR A 95 -4.61 7.13 2.73
N TYR A 96 -3.40 7.10 2.15
CA TYR A 96 -3.24 7.21 0.70
C TYR A 96 -3.91 6.07 -0.08
N ILE A 97 -3.81 4.83 0.38
CA ILE A 97 -4.43 3.67 -0.27
C ILE A 97 -5.96 3.75 -0.17
N LEU A 98 -6.51 4.07 0.99
CA LEU A 98 -7.95 4.19 1.20
C LEU A 98 -8.55 5.32 0.35
N ALA A 99 -7.90 6.49 0.35
CA ALA A 99 -8.31 7.62 -0.48
C ALA A 99 -8.22 7.29 -1.98
N SER A 100 -7.08 6.76 -2.44
CA SER A 100 -6.93 6.36 -3.85
C SER A 100 -7.91 5.27 -4.25
N SER A 101 -8.27 4.35 -3.35
CA SER A 101 -9.32 3.34 -3.59
C SER A 101 -10.69 3.97 -3.78
N CYS A 102 -11.07 4.96 -2.95
CA CYS A 102 -12.33 5.69 -3.13
C CYS A 102 -12.38 6.38 -4.50
N PHE A 103 -11.31 7.10 -4.88
CA PHE A 103 -11.23 7.76 -6.19
C PHE A 103 -11.29 6.75 -7.33
N THR A 104 -10.55 5.65 -7.23
CA THR A 104 -10.50 4.62 -8.27
C THR A 104 -11.88 3.97 -8.48
N ILE A 105 -12.58 3.61 -7.40
CA ILE A 105 -13.95 3.04 -7.47
C ILE A 105 -14.95 4.07 -7.99
N GLY A 106 -14.82 5.34 -7.57
CA GLY A 106 -15.71 6.41 -8.00
C GLY A 106 -15.58 6.73 -9.49
N LEU A 107 -14.35 6.86 -9.97
CA LEU A 107 -14.05 7.33 -11.33
C LEU A 107 -14.20 6.24 -12.39
N TYR A 108 -13.87 4.99 -12.08
CA TYR A 108 -13.81 3.92 -13.09
C TYR A 108 -14.98 2.94 -13.00
N ALA A 109 -15.15 2.13 -14.06
CA ALA A 109 -16.07 0.99 -14.04
C ALA A 109 -15.56 -0.10 -13.08
N LYS A 110 -16.48 -0.92 -12.55
CA LYS A 110 -16.16 -1.96 -11.55
C LYS A 110 -14.98 -2.86 -11.96
N PRO A 111 -14.91 -3.42 -13.18
CA PRO A 111 -13.80 -4.28 -13.57
C PRO A 111 -12.45 -3.55 -13.57
N ILE A 112 -12.43 -2.34 -14.14
CA ILE A 112 -11.23 -1.48 -14.23
C ILE A 112 -10.74 -1.08 -12.83
N ALA A 113 -11.66 -0.70 -11.95
CA ALA A 113 -11.33 -0.31 -10.58
C ALA A 113 -10.71 -1.48 -9.80
N ILE A 114 -11.27 -2.68 -9.92
CA ILE A 114 -10.75 -3.89 -9.28
C ILE A 114 -9.35 -4.21 -9.82
N ALA A 115 -9.15 -4.18 -11.15
CA ALA A 115 -7.84 -4.43 -11.77
C ALA A 115 -6.78 -3.42 -11.31
N ALA A 116 -7.10 -2.13 -11.37
CA ALA A 116 -6.15 -1.07 -11.01
C ALA A 116 -5.67 -1.21 -9.56
N LEU A 117 -6.59 -1.50 -8.64
CA LEU A 117 -6.26 -1.74 -7.24
C LEU A 117 -5.45 -3.03 -7.04
N ALA A 118 -5.78 -4.11 -7.74
CA ALA A 118 -5.00 -5.34 -7.67
C ALA A 118 -3.58 -5.15 -8.24
N PHE A 119 -3.43 -4.44 -9.36
CA PHE A 119 -2.14 -4.15 -9.98
C PHE A 119 -1.21 -3.37 -9.06
N ILE A 120 -1.70 -2.29 -8.46
CA ILE A 120 -0.84 -1.48 -7.57
C ILE A 120 -0.43 -2.27 -6.33
N ILE A 121 -1.35 -3.02 -5.72
CA ILE A 121 -1.06 -3.76 -4.48
C ILE A 121 -0.07 -4.90 -4.74
N VAL A 122 -0.29 -5.72 -5.78
CA VAL A 122 0.58 -6.86 -6.10
C VAL A 122 1.91 -6.38 -6.67
N GLY A 123 1.87 -5.48 -7.65
CA GLY A 123 3.06 -4.97 -8.34
C GLY A 123 4.02 -4.26 -7.38
N ASP A 124 3.52 -3.32 -6.57
CA ASP A 124 4.36 -2.59 -5.62
C ASP A 124 4.92 -3.53 -4.53
N SER A 125 4.17 -4.57 -4.14
CA SER A 125 4.65 -5.60 -3.20
C SER A 125 5.80 -6.41 -3.76
N PHE A 126 5.67 -6.90 -4.99
CA PHE A 126 6.71 -7.67 -5.66
C PHE A 126 7.95 -6.80 -5.88
N ALA A 127 7.76 -5.56 -6.33
CA ALA A 127 8.84 -4.61 -6.53
C ALA A 127 9.67 -4.35 -5.26
N ALA A 128 8.99 -4.14 -4.13
CA ALA A 128 9.65 -3.87 -2.86
C ALA A 128 10.38 -5.10 -2.32
N ILE A 129 9.73 -6.28 -2.33
CA ILE A 129 10.31 -7.51 -1.78
C ILE A 129 11.52 -7.96 -2.60
N ILE A 130 11.35 -8.10 -3.91
CA ILE A 130 12.41 -8.57 -4.81
C ILE A 130 13.46 -7.48 -4.97
N GLY A 131 13.05 -6.23 -5.13
CA GLY A 131 13.97 -5.12 -5.33
C GLY A 131 14.88 -4.86 -4.13
N ARG A 132 14.41 -5.08 -2.88
CA ARG A 132 15.26 -4.98 -1.69
C ARG A 132 16.14 -6.21 -1.47
N ARG A 133 15.61 -7.42 -1.67
CA ARG A 133 16.34 -8.67 -1.38
C ARG A 133 17.35 -9.05 -2.46
N TYR A 134 17.00 -8.84 -3.73
CA TYR A 134 17.76 -9.30 -4.89
C TYR A 134 18.20 -8.17 -5.82
N GLY A 135 17.87 -6.91 -5.52
CA GLY A 135 18.20 -5.77 -6.36
C GLY A 135 19.70 -5.47 -6.39
N ARG A 136 20.39 -5.95 -7.43
CA ARG A 136 21.82 -5.72 -7.67
C ARG A 136 22.02 -4.51 -8.58
N HIS A 137 21.18 -4.36 -9.61
CA HIS A 137 21.30 -3.28 -10.58
C HIS A 137 20.38 -2.12 -10.18
N ARG A 138 20.97 -1.07 -9.60
CA ARG A 138 20.21 0.07 -9.05
C ARG A 138 20.32 1.31 -9.91
N PHE A 139 19.17 1.96 -10.12
CA PHE A 139 19.06 3.31 -10.65
C PHE A 139 18.52 4.23 -9.54
N GLY A 140 19.43 4.92 -8.85
CA GLY A 140 19.11 5.67 -7.63
C GLY A 140 18.63 4.76 -6.50
N ARG A 141 17.41 5.01 -5.99
CA ARG A 141 16.77 4.20 -4.93
C ARG A 141 15.96 3.01 -5.43
N LYS A 142 15.85 2.81 -6.76
CA LYS A 142 15.09 1.72 -7.38
C LYS A 142 16.04 0.69 -7.99
N SER A 143 15.63 -0.57 -8.07
CA SER A 143 16.38 -1.62 -8.74
C SER A 143 15.65 -2.11 -9.98
N VAL A 144 16.41 -2.50 -11.00
CA VAL A 144 15.88 -3.10 -12.23
C VAL A 144 15.12 -4.37 -11.89
N GLU A 145 15.65 -5.19 -10.99
CA GLU A 145 15.01 -6.43 -10.52
C GLU A 145 13.67 -6.14 -9.83
N GLY A 146 13.58 -5.06 -9.07
CA GLY A 146 12.31 -4.59 -8.49
C GLY A 146 11.31 -4.15 -9.55
N SER A 147 11.75 -3.40 -10.56
CA SER A 147 10.88 -3.00 -11.67
C SER A 147 10.39 -4.20 -12.50
N THR A 148 11.26 -5.17 -12.78
CA THR A 148 10.88 -6.41 -13.47
C THR A 148 9.91 -7.23 -12.62
N ALA A 149 10.14 -7.31 -11.30
CA ALA A 149 9.23 -7.97 -10.37
C ALA A 149 7.83 -7.31 -10.34
N CYS A 150 7.76 -5.98 -10.39
CA CYS A 150 6.51 -5.24 -10.52
C CYS A 150 5.75 -5.67 -11.78
N LEU A 151 6.44 -5.64 -12.93
CA LEU A 151 5.88 -5.99 -14.23
C LEU A 151 5.36 -7.43 -14.24
N VAL A 152 6.14 -8.38 -13.73
CA VAL A 152 5.69 -9.78 -13.62
C VAL A 152 4.48 -9.90 -12.71
N GLY A 153 4.49 -9.20 -11.56
CA GLY A 153 3.36 -9.19 -10.63
C GLY A 153 2.06 -8.66 -11.27
N THR A 154 2.13 -7.55 -12.02
CA THR A 154 0.95 -7.01 -12.70
C THR A 154 0.50 -7.87 -13.88
N LEU A 155 1.42 -8.50 -14.62
CA LEU A 155 1.09 -9.47 -15.67
C LEU A 155 0.38 -10.70 -15.11
N LEU A 156 0.79 -11.20 -13.94
CA LEU A 156 0.10 -12.30 -13.26
C LEU A 156 -1.33 -11.92 -12.90
N VAL A 157 -1.55 -10.72 -12.35
CA VAL A 157 -2.90 -10.23 -12.06
C VAL A 157 -3.73 -10.10 -13.35
N ALA A 158 -3.13 -9.62 -14.45
CA ALA A 158 -3.82 -9.46 -15.73
C ALA A 158 -4.21 -10.82 -16.32
N ALA A 159 -3.32 -11.82 -16.24
CA ALA A 159 -3.58 -13.18 -16.70
C ALA A 159 -4.65 -13.89 -15.85
N LEU A 160 -4.73 -13.57 -14.56
CA LEU A 160 -5.74 -14.13 -13.66
C LEU A 160 -7.08 -13.38 -13.74
N GLY A 161 -7.11 -12.14 -14.21
CA GLY A 161 -8.32 -11.32 -14.28
C GLY A 161 -9.50 -11.98 -15.01
N PRO A 162 -9.31 -12.61 -16.18
CA PRO A 162 -10.37 -13.33 -16.88
C PRO A 162 -10.97 -14.48 -16.06
N LEU A 163 -10.19 -15.16 -15.21
CA LEU A 163 -10.70 -16.21 -14.31
C LEU A 163 -11.71 -15.66 -13.30
N PHE A 164 -11.57 -14.38 -12.94
CA PHE A 164 -12.48 -13.65 -12.07
C PHE A 164 -13.56 -12.89 -12.85
N GLY A 165 -13.78 -13.18 -14.14
CA GLY A 165 -14.78 -12.48 -14.95
C GLY A 165 -14.50 -10.98 -15.12
N LEU A 166 -13.24 -10.57 -14.94
CA LEU A 166 -12.80 -9.22 -15.22
C LEU A 166 -12.40 -9.14 -16.69
N GLU A 167 -13.31 -8.62 -17.51
CA GLU A 167 -13.02 -8.28 -18.90
C GLU A 167 -12.47 -6.85 -18.96
N PHE A 168 -11.25 -6.71 -19.48
CA PHE A 168 -10.52 -5.44 -19.60
C PHE A 168 -10.37 -5.05 -21.06
#